data_AF-A0A7C7RUJ8-F1
#
_entry.id   AF-A0A7C7RUJ8-F1
#
_cell.length_a   1.000
_cell.length_b   1.000
_cell.length_c   1.000
_cell.angle_alpha   90.00
_cell.angle_beta   90.00
_cell.angle_gamma   90.00
#
_symmetry.space_group_name_H-M   'P 1'
#
loop_
_entity.id
_entity.type
_entity.pdbx_description
1 polymer ?
#
loop_
_entity_poly.entity_id
_entity_poly.type
_entity_poly.pdbx_seq_one_letter_code
_entity_poly.pdbx_strand_id
1 'polypeptide(L)'
;MATKEKAKRAVQRKRKPKILAIINDACTGCAGSPICVTECPVDLCMVEVVNPDAPAFVRILVDPLLCIGCKKCISKGPMDTFLEGCPWDAIDMVPLDEYEQEFGSLPY
;
A
#
# COMPACT_ATOMS: atom_id res chain seq x y z
N MET A 1 20.28 8.15 19.36
CA MET A 1 20.33 8.87 18.07
C MET A 1 18.89 9.10 17.63
N ALA A 2 18.37 10.32 17.76
CA ALA A 2 16.99 10.63 17.40
C ALA A 2 16.90 10.82 15.88
N THR A 3 16.49 9.79 15.16
CA THR A 3 16.12 9.89 13.74
C THR A 3 14.86 10.75 13.64
N LYS A 4 14.95 11.90 12.96
CA LYS A 4 13.82 12.77 12.63
C LYS A 4 12.68 11.93 12.04
N GLU A 5 11.57 11.83 12.77
CA GLU A 5 10.30 11.31 12.27
C GLU A 5 9.93 12.11 11.02
N LYS A 6 9.99 11.49 9.83
CA LYS A 6 9.51 12.13 8.61
C LYS A 6 8.00 12.16 8.72
N ALA A 7 7.45 13.37 8.93
CA ALA A 7 6.01 13.60 8.88
C ALA A 7 5.42 12.95 7.62
N LYS A 8 4.45 12.08 7.81
CA LYS A 8 3.71 11.44 6.72
C LYS A 8 2.99 12.51 5.92
N ARG A 9 2.92 12.32 4.60
CA ARG A 9 2.28 13.28 3.70
C ARG A 9 0.79 12.98 3.61
N ALA A 10 -0.07 13.94 3.93
CA ALA A 10 -1.52 13.81 3.84
C ALA A 10 -2.13 14.46 2.58
N VAL A 11 -1.33 14.80 1.58
CA VAL A 11 -1.77 15.57 0.40
C VAL A 11 -1.79 14.68 -0.84
N GLN A 12 -2.85 14.81 -1.64
CA GLN A 12 -2.97 14.19 -2.97
C GLN A 12 -1.73 14.47 -3.81
N ARG A 13 -1.28 13.42 -4.51
CA ARG A 13 -0.09 13.49 -5.35
C ARG A 13 -0.27 14.51 -6.47
N LYS A 14 0.74 15.36 -6.69
CA LYS A 14 0.73 16.35 -7.78
C LYS A 14 1.10 15.75 -9.15
N ARG A 15 1.59 14.52 -9.20
CA ARG A 15 2.09 13.87 -10.42
C ARG A 15 1.51 12.46 -10.51
N LYS A 16 1.24 12.01 -11.74
CA LYS A 16 0.89 10.62 -12.03
C LYS A 16 2.07 9.71 -11.67
N PRO A 17 1.91 8.73 -10.77
CA PRO A 17 2.95 7.75 -10.53
C PRO A 17 2.99 6.74 -11.66
N LYS A 18 4.13 6.06 -11.81
CA LYS A 18 4.26 5.00 -12.82
C LYS A 18 3.67 3.67 -12.36
N ILE A 19 3.60 3.47 -11.05
CA ILE A 19 3.17 2.23 -10.41
C ILE A 19 2.29 2.52 -9.20
N LEU A 20 1.36 1.63 -8.91
CA LEU A 20 0.46 1.64 -7.77
C LEU A 20 0.56 0.32 -7.01
N ALA A 21 0.21 0.36 -5.73
CA ALA A 21 0.09 -0.83 -4.92
C ALA A 21 -1.38 -1.29 -4.93
N ILE A 22 -1.62 -2.57 -5.22
CA ILE A 22 -2.90 -3.26 -5.08
C ILE A 22 -2.74 -4.33 -4.00
N ILE A 23 -3.82 -4.57 -3.24
CA ILE A 23 -3.88 -5.64 -2.24
C ILE A 23 -4.59 -6.85 -2.83
N ASN A 24 -3.93 -7.99 -2.83
CA ASN A 24 -4.49 -9.26 -3.26
C ASN A 24 -5.17 -10.02 -2.11
N ASP A 25 -5.72 -11.19 -2.40
CA ASP A 25 -6.54 -11.98 -1.47
C ASP A 25 -5.73 -12.69 -0.37
N ALA A 26 -4.40 -12.66 -0.45
CA ALA A 26 -3.54 -13.15 0.64
C ALA A 26 -3.48 -12.18 1.83
N CYS A 27 -4.13 -11.01 1.76
CA CYS A 27 -4.13 -10.03 2.82
C CYS A 27 -5.01 -10.45 4.00
N THR A 28 -4.34 -10.75 5.12
CA THR A 28 -4.98 -11.11 6.41
C THR A 28 -4.98 -9.95 7.41
N GLY A 29 -4.61 -8.73 6.96
CA GLY A 29 -4.59 -7.56 7.83
C GLY A 29 -3.57 -7.61 8.96
N CYS A 30 -2.57 -8.50 8.87
CA CYS A 30 -1.54 -8.71 9.90
C CYS A 30 -2.11 -8.83 11.33
N ALA A 31 -3.27 -9.46 11.47
CA ALA A 31 -3.99 -9.61 12.74
C ALA A 31 -4.27 -8.29 13.49
N GLY A 32 -4.55 -7.20 12.76
CA GLY A 32 -4.89 -5.89 13.32
C GLY A 32 -3.68 -5.02 13.67
N SER A 33 -2.48 -5.38 13.22
CA SER A 33 -1.29 -4.54 13.30
C SER A 33 -0.61 -4.43 11.93
N PRO A 34 -1.19 -3.63 11.00
CA PRO A 34 -0.68 -3.56 9.64
C PRO A 34 0.61 -2.75 9.55
N ILE A 35 1.73 -3.46 9.40
CA ILE A 35 3.06 -2.88 9.16
C ILE A 35 3.10 -1.98 7.92
N CYS A 36 2.28 -2.30 6.91
CA CYS A 36 2.21 -1.51 5.69
C CYS A 36 1.61 -0.11 5.92
N VAL A 37 0.72 0.05 6.90
CA VAL A 37 0.16 1.36 7.30
C VAL A 37 1.19 2.16 8.09
N THR A 38 1.95 1.52 8.98
CA THR A 38 2.99 2.19 9.79
C THR A 38 4.17 2.64 8.94
N GLU A 39 4.64 1.80 8.02
CA GLU A 39 5.81 2.09 7.16
C GLU A 39 5.49 2.98 5.94
N CYS A 40 4.21 3.13 5.58
CA CYS A 40 3.84 3.98 4.47
C CYS A 40 4.18 5.45 4.76
N PRO A 41 4.94 6.15 3.90
CA PRO A 41 5.30 7.56 4.09
C PRO A 41 4.14 8.53 3.78
N VAL A 42 2.99 8.02 3.36
CA VAL A 42 1.79 8.78 3.01
C VAL A 42 0.69 8.41 4.00
N ASP A 43 0.11 9.42 4.64
CA ASP A 43 -1.03 9.23 5.54
C ASP A 43 -2.26 8.81 4.75
N LEU A 44 -3.08 7.93 5.34
CA LEU A 44 -4.33 7.42 4.76
C LEU A 44 -4.18 6.68 3.42
N CYS A 45 -2.96 6.50 2.91
CA CYS A 45 -2.73 5.72 1.70
C CYS A 45 -3.08 4.24 1.88
N MET A 46 -3.02 3.73 3.10
CA MET A 46 -3.44 2.37 3.44
C MET A 46 -4.40 2.44 4.62
N VAL A 47 -5.57 1.83 4.49
CA VAL A 47 -6.62 1.84 5.51
C VAL A 47 -7.11 0.42 5.77
N GLU A 48 -7.41 0.14 7.03
CA GLU A 48 -8.01 -1.12 7.43
C GLU A 48 -9.51 -1.09 7.11
N VAL A 49 -9.97 -2.11 6.39
CA VAL A 49 -11.38 -2.34 6.06
C VAL A 49 -11.79 -3.74 6.49
N VAL A 50 -13.06 -3.92 6.84
CA VAL A 50 -13.59 -5.25 7.15
C VAL A 50 -13.62 -6.07 5.87
N ASN A 51 -13.06 -7.29 5.92
CA ASN A 51 -13.13 -8.19 4.78
C ASN A 51 -14.53 -8.84 4.71
N PRO A 52 -15.33 -8.62 3.66
CA PRO A 52 -16.65 -9.24 3.53
C PRO A 52 -16.58 -10.77 3.42
N ASP A 53 -15.51 -11.31 2.83
CA ASP A 53 -15.34 -12.75 2.61
C ASP A 53 -14.85 -13.49 3.87
N ALA A 54 -14.22 -12.76 4.80
CA ALA A 54 -13.69 -13.30 6.03
C ALA A 54 -13.87 -12.30 7.19
N PRO A 55 -15.05 -12.24 7.84
CA PRO A 55 -15.37 -11.24 8.86
C PRO A 55 -14.45 -11.24 10.10
N ALA A 56 -13.75 -12.36 10.34
CA ALA A 56 -12.78 -12.49 11.41
C ALA A 56 -11.45 -11.78 11.13
N PHE A 57 -11.18 -11.43 9.87
CA PHE A 57 -9.97 -10.76 9.44
C PHE A 57 -10.27 -9.39 8.85
N VAL A 58 -9.36 -8.45 9.06
CA VAL A 58 -9.37 -7.16 8.35
C VAL A 58 -8.57 -7.30 7.06
N ARG A 59 -8.93 -6.52 6.05
CA ARG A 59 -8.17 -6.37 4.82
C ARG A 59 -7.63 -4.94 4.77
N ILE A 60 -6.50 -4.76 4.11
CA ILE A 60 -5.98 -3.43 3.82
C ILE A 60 -6.51 -2.99 2.46
N LEU A 61 -6.97 -1.74 2.39
CA LEU A 61 -7.29 -1.07 1.14
C LEU A 61 -6.23 -0.02 0.88
N VAL A 62 -5.72 0.03 -0.35
CA VAL A 62 -4.81 1.07 -0.80
C VAL A 62 -5.61 2.15 -1.51
N ASP A 63 -5.46 3.40 -1.08
CA ASP A 63 -6.01 4.55 -1.80
C ASP A 63 -5.14 4.81 -3.05
N PRO A 64 -5.69 4.63 -4.27
CA PRO A 64 -4.94 4.80 -5.50
C PRO A 64 -4.63 6.26 -5.82
N LEU A 65 -5.27 7.25 -5.19
CA LEU A 65 -5.00 8.69 -5.37
C LEU A 65 -3.86 9.16 -4.47
N LEU A 66 -3.72 8.56 -3.30
CA LEU A 66 -2.66 8.87 -2.34
C LEU A 66 -1.38 8.06 -2.60
N CYS A 67 -1.51 6.86 -3.17
CA CYS A 67 -0.35 6.02 -3.45
C CYS A 67 0.64 6.71 -4.38
N ILE A 68 1.91 6.79 -3.95
CA ILE A 68 3.02 7.40 -4.71
C ILE A 68 3.95 6.36 -5.35
N GLY A 69 3.67 5.06 -5.19
CA GLY A 69 4.50 3.99 -5.73
C GLY A 69 5.87 3.85 -5.08
N CYS A 70 5.99 4.13 -3.76
CA CYS A 70 7.28 4.13 -3.06
C CYS A 70 7.90 2.74 -2.80
N LYS A 71 7.15 1.64 -3.02
CA LYS A 71 7.57 0.25 -2.80
C LYS A 71 8.08 -0.09 -1.40
N LYS A 72 7.73 0.69 -0.37
CA LYS A 72 8.11 0.39 1.02
C LYS A 72 7.23 -0.66 1.69
N CYS A 73 6.00 -0.79 1.21
CA CYS A 73 5.00 -1.70 1.76
C CYS A 73 5.21 -3.17 1.34
N ILE A 74 6.01 -3.43 0.30
CA ILE A 74 6.32 -4.79 -0.17
C ILE A 74 7.50 -5.37 0.61
N SER A 75 7.51 -6.69 0.81
CA SER A 75 8.62 -7.40 1.45
C SER A 75 9.80 -7.66 0.52
N LYS A 76 9.59 -7.56 -0.81
CA LYS A 76 10.63 -7.77 -1.82
C LYS A 76 11.34 -6.46 -2.19
N GLY A 77 12.57 -6.32 -1.73
CA GLY A 77 13.44 -5.20 -2.07
C GLY A 77 14.11 -5.36 -3.43
N PRO A 78 14.88 -4.34 -3.86
CA PRO A 78 15.81 -4.49 -4.97
C PRO A 78 16.77 -5.66 -4.67
N MET A 79 16.98 -6.55 -5.65
CA MET A 79 17.81 -7.77 -5.52
C MET A 79 17.28 -8.80 -4.51
N ASP A 80 15.96 -8.95 -4.38
CA ASP A 80 15.31 -9.99 -3.55
C ASP A 80 15.72 -9.92 -2.06
N THR A 81 16.07 -8.72 -1.61
CA THR A 81 16.35 -8.47 -0.20
C THR A 81 15.02 -8.43 0.57
N PHE A 82 14.96 -9.13 1.71
CA PHE A 82 13.76 -9.15 2.55
C PHE A 82 13.65 -7.83 3.34
N LEU A 83 12.60 -7.07 3.08
CA LEU A 83 12.25 -5.83 3.79
C LEU A 83 11.20 -6.10 4.87
N GLU A 84 11.08 -5.16 5.81
CA GLU A 84 10.01 -5.09 6.83
C GLU A 84 8.64 -4.70 6.23
N GLY A 85 8.32 -5.23 5.04
CA GLY A 85 7.05 -5.02 4.36
C GLY A 85 6.02 -6.11 4.67
N CYS A 86 5.04 -6.27 3.80
CA CYS A 86 3.99 -7.28 3.95
C CYS A 86 4.59 -8.71 4.01
N PRO A 87 4.45 -9.44 5.14
CA PRO A 87 5.06 -10.76 5.29
C PRO A 87 4.40 -11.83 4.40
N TRP A 88 3.15 -11.61 4.02
CA TRP A 88 2.35 -12.50 3.18
C TRP A 88 2.54 -12.26 1.68
N ASP A 89 3.39 -11.29 1.31
CA ASP A 89 3.54 -10.83 -0.08
C ASP A 89 2.17 -10.49 -0.73
N ALA A 90 1.27 -9.93 0.07
CA ALA A 90 -0.11 -9.66 -0.33
C ALA A 90 -0.30 -8.31 -1.07
N ILE A 91 0.81 -7.70 -1.50
CA ILE A 91 0.84 -6.35 -2.08
C ILE A 91 1.55 -6.40 -3.43
N ASP A 92 0.78 -6.22 -4.49
CA ASP A 92 1.27 -6.24 -5.86
C ASP A 92 1.50 -4.81 -6.37
N MET A 93 2.66 -4.58 -6.97
CA MET A 93 3.00 -3.28 -7.57
C MET A 93 2.67 -3.31 -9.06
N VAL A 94 1.52 -2.77 -9.45
CA VAL A 94 1.06 -2.72 -10.84
C VAL A 94 1.40 -1.39 -11.52
N PRO A 95 1.66 -1.35 -12.83
CA PRO A 95 1.71 -0.11 -13.59
C PRO A 95 0.39 0.66 -13.52
N LEU A 96 0.47 1.99 -13.53
CA LEU A 96 -0.72 2.84 -13.51
C LEU A 96 -1.62 2.60 -14.73
N ASP A 97 -1.03 2.36 -15.89
CA ASP A 97 -1.78 2.13 -17.13
C ASP A 97 -2.62 0.85 -17.05
N GLU A 98 -2.09 -0.20 -16.41
CA GLU A 98 -2.81 -1.46 -16.17
C GLU A 98 -3.92 -1.26 -15.13
N TYR A 99 -3.63 -0.51 -14.06
CA TYR A 99 -4.63 -0.16 -13.05
C TYR A 99 -5.83 0.60 -13.66
N GLU A 100 -5.57 1.61 -14.49
CA GLU A 100 -6.62 2.40 -15.12
C GLU A 100 -7.44 1.60 -16.15
N GLN A 101 -6.86 0.56 -16.75
CA GLN A 101 -7.59 -0.36 -17.64
C GLN A 101 -8.55 -1.28 -16.88
N GLU A 102 -8.16 -1.75 -15.69
CA GLU A 102 -8.97 -2.68 -14.89
C GLU A 102 -10.01 -1.98 -14.02
N PHE A 103 -9.62 -0.87 -13.37
CA PHE A 103 -10.45 -0.17 -12.38
C PHE A 103 -11.01 1.17 -12.86
N GLY A 104 -10.60 1.65 -14.04
CA GLY A 104 -11.01 2.92 -14.62
C GLY A 104 -10.07 4.09 -14.30
N SER A 105 -10.30 5.23 -14.97
CA SER A 105 -9.43 6.39 -14.86
C SER A 105 -9.59 7.11 -13.52
N LEU A 106 -8.45 7.51 -12.93
CA LEU A 106 -8.44 8.22 -11.66
C LEU A 106 -8.64 9.74 -11.85
N PRO A 107 -9.41 10.42 -10.97
CA PRO A 107 -9.50 11.88 -10.97
C PRO A 107 -8.21 12.48 -10.39
N TYR A 108 -7.32 12.96 -11.25
CA TYR A 108 -6.03 13.55 -10.87
C TYR A 108 -6.14 14.96 -10.30
#